data_AF-A0A9N8ELW8-F1
#
_entry.id   AF-A0A9N8ELW8-F1
#
_cell.length_a   1.000
_cell.length_b   1.000
_cell.length_c   1.000
_cell.angle_alpha   90.00
_cell.angle_beta   90.00
_cell.angle_gamma   90.00
#
_symmetry.space_group_name_H-M   'P 1'
#
loop_
_entity.id
_entity.type
_entity.pdbx_description
1 polymer ?
#
loop_
_entity_poly.entity_id
_entity_poly.type
_entity_poly.pdbx_seq_one_letter_code
_entity_poly.pdbx_strand_id
1 'polypeptide(L)'
;MPADIIKDHLGEDGTVEMEMLKVGIPAVTMELGSAKEWNRDINTMRGVQQGIKNAMSHLGMWEGGIDMLGIETYSCNSFTNIRANRGGYTETLVELEHDVSVGDVVGYMYDACIWRSS
;
A
#
# COMPACT_ATOMS: atom_id res chain seq x y z
N MET A 1 -0.79 13.74 2.68
CA MET A 1 -0.12 13.18 1.48
C MET A 1 -1.20 12.83 0.47
N PRO A 2 -1.02 13.09 -0.83
CA PRO A 2 -1.97 12.68 -1.88
C PRO A 2 -1.97 11.14 -2.06
N ALA A 3 -2.68 10.44 -1.16
CA ALA A 3 -2.74 8.98 -1.09
C ALA A 3 -4.10 8.46 -1.60
N ASP A 4 -4.09 7.32 -2.29
CA ASP A 4 -5.35 6.65 -2.68
C ASP A 4 -6.01 6.02 -1.45
N ILE A 5 -5.21 5.41 -0.56
CA ILE A 5 -5.66 4.73 0.65
C ILE A 5 -4.86 5.20 1.86
N ILE A 6 -5.55 5.55 2.95
CA ILE A 6 -4.95 5.71 4.28
C ILE A 6 -5.26 4.46 5.08
N LYS A 7 -4.20 3.78 5.53
CA LYS A 7 -4.29 2.60 6.37
C LYS A 7 -4.11 3.02 7.83
N ASP A 8 -5.19 3.00 8.60
CA ASP A 8 -5.13 3.32 10.04
C ASP A 8 -4.99 2.03 10.85
N HIS A 9 -3.74 1.63 11.12
CA HIS A 9 -3.41 0.52 12.01
C HIS A 9 -2.18 0.84 12.85
N LEU A 10 -2.05 0.18 14.02
CA LEU A 10 -0.96 0.41 14.98
C LEU A 10 0.38 -0.20 14.55
N GLY A 11 0.67 -0.32 13.25
CA GLY A 11 1.85 -1.05 12.76
C GLY A 11 1.84 -2.53 13.14
N GLU A 12 2.96 -3.22 12.88
CA GLU A 12 3.23 -4.58 13.36
C GLU A 12 4.48 -4.56 14.25
N ASP A 13 4.54 -5.43 15.27
CA ASP A 13 5.71 -5.47 16.16
C ASP A 13 6.99 -5.81 15.39
N GLY A 14 8.07 -5.06 15.65
CA GLY A 14 9.34 -5.19 14.93
C GLY A 14 9.44 -4.42 13.61
N THR A 15 8.40 -3.72 13.16
CA THR A 15 8.54 -2.76 12.06
C THR A 15 9.18 -1.45 12.54
N VAL A 16 9.88 -0.76 11.64
CA VAL A 16 10.51 0.54 11.95
C VAL A 16 9.48 1.55 12.46
N GLU A 17 8.29 1.57 11.86
CA GLU A 17 7.17 2.42 12.27
C GLU A 17 6.75 2.15 13.71
N MET A 18 6.54 0.88 14.07
CA MET A 18 6.10 0.53 15.42
C MET A 18 7.16 0.86 16.48
N GLU A 19 8.44 0.63 16.18
CA GLU A 19 9.53 1.00 17.09
C GLU A 19 9.63 2.52 17.30
N MET A 20 9.39 3.34 16.26
CA MET A 20 9.31 4.80 16.40
C MET A 20 8.12 5.23 17.27
N LEU A 21 6.96 4.63 17.04
CA LEU A 21 5.75 4.92 17.82
C LEU A 21 5.94 4.57 19.31
N LYS A 22 6.60 3.45 19.62
CA LYS A 22 6.91 3.04 21.01
C LYS A 22 7.72 4.07 21.78
N VAL A 23 8.59 4.83 21.11
CA VAL A 23 9.39 5.90 21.72
C VAL A 23 8.76 7.30 21.56
N GLY A 24 7.51 7.37 21.12
CA GLY A 24 6.75 8.62 21.01
C GLY A 24 7.10 9.46 19.78
N ILE A 25 7.77 8.88 18.78
CA ILE A 25 8.07 9.55 17.51
C ILE A 25 6.94 9.22 16.52
N PRO A 26 6.21 10.23 16.00
CA PRO A 26 5.23 10.01 14.95
C PRO A 26 5.89 9.43 13.70
N ALA A 27 5.32 8.36 13.16
CA ALA A 27 5.81 7.69 11.96
C ALA A 27 4.66 7.49 10.97
N VAL A 28 5.00 7.52 9.68
CA VAL A 28 4.09 7.19 8.58
C VAL A 28 4.88 6.34 7.59
N THR A 29 4.35 5.16 7.28
CA THR A 29 4.88 4.31 6.21
C THR A 29 4.19 4.60 4.88
N MET A 30 4.96 4.67 3.79
CA MET A 30 4.44 4.84 2.44
C MET A 30 4.65 3.57 1.62
N GLU A 31 3.56 3.00 1.13
CA GLU A 31 3.58 1.93 0.13
C GLU A 31 3.45 2.56 -1.27
N LEU A 32 4.46 2.42 -2.11
CA LEU A 32 4.54 3.13 -3.40
C LEU A 32 4.72 2.16 -4.57
N GLY A 33 3.60 1.83 -5.23
CA GLY A 33 3.57 1.07 -6.48
C GLY A 33 3.88 -0.42 -6.33
N SER A 34 4.18 -1.06 -7.46
CA SER A 34 4.42 -2.50 -7.56
C SER A 34 5.86 -2.88 -7.20
N ALA A 35 6.05 -4.13 -6.76
CA ALA A 35 7.37 -4.66 -6.45
C ALA A 35 8.28 -4.63 -7.69
N LYS A 36 9.47 -4.03 -7.55
CA LYS A 36 10.54 -3.97 -8.57
C LYS A 36 10.17 -3.16 -9.83
N GLU A 37 9.15 -2.33 -9.77
CA GLU A 37 8.79 -1.42 -10.86
C GLU A 37 8.96 0.04 -10.41
N TRP A 38 9.43 0.89 -11.34
CA TRP A 38 9.52 2.32 -11.10
C TRP A 38 8.39 3.04 -11.85
N ASN A 39 7.37 3.47 -11.11
CA ASN A 39 6.29 4.29 -11.62
C ASN A 39 6.59 5.77 -11.31
N ARG A 40 6.90 6.57 -12.33
CA ARG A 40 7.28 7.97 -12.15
C ARG A 40 6.22 8.78 -11.40
N ASP A 41 4.95 8.56 -11.68
CA ASP A 41 3.86 9.36 -11.12
C ASP A 41 3.66 9.03 -9.63
N ILE A 42 3.59 7.74 -9.28
CA ILE A 42 3.40 7.27 -7.90
C ILE A 42 4.67 7.50 -7.06
N ASN A 43 5.82 7.01 -7.54
CA ASN A 43 7.06 7.05 -6.78
C ASN A 43 7.62 8.47 -6.68
N THR A 44 7.64 9.24 -7.77
CA THR A 44 8.32 10.55 -7.78
C THR A 44 7.38 11.70 -7.46
N MET A 45 6.24 11.84 -8.14
CA MET A 45 5.39 13.03 -8.00
C MET A 45 4.54 12.98 -6.74
N ARG A 46 3.79 11.89 -6.53
CA ARG A 46 2.85 11.78 -5.40
C ARG A 46 3.55 11.45 -4.08
N GLY A 47 4.36 10.39 -4.05
CA GLY A 47 5.06 9.94 -2.86
C GLY A 47 6.21 10.88 -2.47
N VAL A 48 7.30 10.86 -3.24
CA VAL A 48 8.54 11.54 -2.85
C VAL A 48 8.43 13.06 -2.91
N GLN A 49 7.89 13.64 -3.98
CA GLN A 49 7.83 15.11 -4.09
C GLN A 49 6.73 15.70 -3.22
N GLN A 50 5.46 15.37 -3.48
CA GLN A 50 4.36 16.05 -2.81
C GLN A 50 4.12 15.54 -1.37
N GLY A 51 4.25 14.23 -1.14
CA GLY A 51 4.12 13.64 0.20
C GLY A 51 5.12 14.21 1.20
N ILE A 52 6.42 14.21 0.83
CA ILE A 52 7.48 14.75 1.70
C ILE A 52 7.34 16.26 1.86
N LYS A 53 7.05 17.01 0.79
CA LYS A 53 6.84 18.47 0.89
C LYS A 53 5.69 18.80 1.83
N ASN A 54 4.55 18.12 1.71
CA ASN A 54 3.41 18.34 2.60
C ASN A 54 3.77 18.04 4.06
N ALA A 55 4.52 16.96 4.32
CA ALA A 55 4.98 16.63 5.66
C ALA A 55 5.93 17.71 6.23
N MET A 56 6.92 18.15 5.43
CA MET A 56 7.84 19.20 5.86
C MET A 56 7.15 20.55 6.06
N SER A 57 6.21 20.94 5.19
CA SER A 57 5.41 22.15 5.36
C SER A 57 4.54 22.06 6.62
N HIS A 58 3.90 20.91 6.88
CA HIS A 58 3.10 20.71 8.10
C HIS A 58 3.95 20.84 9.37
N LEU A 59 5.19 20.37 9.33
CA LEU A 59 6.16 20.48 10.42
C LEU A 59 6.84 21.86 10.50
N GLY A 60 6.50 22.81 9.62
CA GLY A 60 7.13 24.13 9.55
C GLY A 60 8.59 24.12 9.08
N MET A 61 9.03 23.04 8.46
CA MET A 61 10.40 22.87 7.93
C MET A 61 10.56 23.38 6.50
N TRP A 62 9.46 23.67 5.80
CA TRP A 62 9.45 24.14 4.41
C TRP A 62 8.38 25.22 4.21
N GLU A 63 8.73 26.26 3.45
CA GLU A 63 7.78 27.31 3.08
C GLU A 63 6.89 26.87 1.91
N GLY A 64 5.59 26.70 2.17
CA GLY A 64 4.61 26.34 1.14
C GLY A 64 3.32 25.78 1.71
N GLY A 65 2.27 25.78 0.90
CA GLY A 65 0.98 25.16 1.24
C GLY A 65 1.00 23.64 1.09
N ILE A 66 0.03 22.99 1.73
CA ILE A 66 -0.26 21.57 1.51
C ILE A 66 -1.06 21.44 0.22
N ASP A 67 -0.61 20.56 -0.69
CA ASP A 67 -1.34 20.23 -1.93
C ASP A 67 -1.64 18.73 -2.00
N MET A 68 -2.91 18.38 -2.12
CA MET A 68 -3.41 17.01 -2.17
C MET A 68 -3.68 16.53 -3.60
N LEU A 69 -3.34 17.35 -4.61
CA LEU A 69 -3.44 17.02 -6.05
C LEU A 69 -4.85 16.60 -6.51
N GLY A 70 -5.88 16.93 -5.74
CA GLY A 70 -7.26 16.52 -6.03
C GLY A 70 -7.52 15.01 -5.99
N ILE A 71 -6.62 14.23 -5.34
CA ILE A 71 -6.77 12.79 -5.21
C ILE A 71 -7.92 12.46 -4.25
N GLU A 72 -8.78 11.53 -4.67
CA GLU A 72 -9.78 10.92 -3.81
C GLU A 72 -9.12 9.88 -2.90
N THR A 73 -9.41 9.95 -1.60
CA THR A 73 -8.75 9.12 -0.59
C THR A 73 -9.75 8.27 0.17
N TYR A 74 -9.50 6.96 0.20
CA TYR A 74 -10.24 6.00 1.00
C TYR A 74 -9.56 5.79 2.36
N SER A 75 -10.33 5.91 3.44
CA SER A 75 -9.85 5.61 4.80
C SER A 75 -10.23 4.19 5.18
N CYS A 76 -9.24 3.33 5.39
CA CYS A 76 -9.42 1.93 5.71
C CYS A 76 -8.93 1.64 7.14
N ASN A 77 -9.83 1.14 7.99
CA ASN A 77 -9.54 0.73 9.37
C ASN A 77 -9.64 -0.80 9.59
N SER A 78 -9.91 -1.56 8.54
CA SER A 78 -10.01 -3.02 8.58
C SER A 78 -9.36 -3.64 7.36
N PHE A 79 -8.66 -4.76 7.55
CA PHE A 79 -7.94 -5.46 6.50
C PHE A 79 -8.32 -6.94 6.51
N THR A 80 -8.51 -7.50 5.32
CA THR A 80 -8.69 -8.94 5.12
C THR A 80 -7.62 -9.44 4.15
N ASN A 81 -6.95 -10.52 4.53
CA ASN A 81 -5.93 -11.16 3.71
C ASN A 81 -6.48 -12.44 3.10
N ILE A 82 -6.36 -12.58 1.78
CA ILE A 82 -6.62 -13.84 1.08
C ILE A 82 -5.28 -14.58 1.01
N ARG A 83 -5.23 -15.76 1.61
CA ARG A 83 -4.01 -16.56 1.71
C ARG A 83 -4.11 -17.82 0.86
N ALA A 84 -3.07 -18.06 0.07
CA ALA A 84 -2.86 -19.36 -0.56
C ALA A 84 -2.60 -20.43 0.51
N ASN A 85 -3.19 -21.62 0.35
CA ASN A 85 -2.97 -22.77 1.23
C ASN A 85 -1.94 -23.78 0.67
N ARG A 86 -1.39 -23.51 -0.52
CA ARG A 86 -0.36 -24.30 -1.21
C ARG A 86 0.47 -23.39 -2.11
N GLY A 87 1.64 -23.88 -2.53
CA GLY A 87 2.46 -23.19 -3.54
C GLY A 87 1.90 -23.37 -4.95
N GLY A 88 2.08 -22.38 -5.82
CA GLY A 88 1.55 -22.40 -7.17
C GLY A 88 1.81 -21.10 -7.94
N TYR A 89 1.17 -20.98 -9.10
CA TYR A 89 1.09 -19.75 -9.89
C TYR A 89 -0.26 -19.08 -9.64
N THR A 90 -0.28 -17.78 -9.36
CA THR A 90 -1.51 -17.03 -9.13
C THR A 90 -1.82 -16.13 -10.32
N GLU A 91 -3.07 -16.18 -10.77
CA GLU A 91 -3.66 -15.23 -11.70
C GLU A 91 -4.67 -14.37 -10.95
N THR A 92 -4.46 -13.06 -10.92
CA THR A 92 -5.37 -12.10 -10.29
C THR A 92 -6.38 -11.60 -11.33
N LEU A 93 -7.66 -11.57 -10.99
CA LEU A 93 -8.75 -11.14 -11.88
C LEU A 93 -9.25 -9.71 -11.60
N VAL A 94 -8.68 -9.07 -10.58
CA VAL A 94 -9.04 -7.73 -10.13
C VAL A 94 -7.79 -6.85 -10.12
N GLU A 95 -7.98 -5.56 -10.32
CA GLU A 95 -6.92 -4.55 -10.23
C GLU A 95 -6.97 -3.85 -8.87
N LEU A 96 -5.97 -3.01 -8.58
CA LEU A 96 -6.02 -2.13 -7.41
C LEU A 96 -7.25 -1.21 -7.53
N GLU A 97 -7.88 -0.88 -6.40
CA GLU A 97 -9.06 -0.01 -6.31
C GLU A 97 -10.35 -0.57 -6.93
N HIS A 98 -10.35 -1.80 -7.44
CA HIS A 98 -11.60 -2.48 -7.80
C HIS A 98 -12.44 -2.83 -6.56
N ASP A 99 -13.71 -2.46 -6.59
CA ASP A 99 -14.70 -2.90 -5.62
C ASP A 99 -14.97 -4.40 -5.73
N VAL A 100 -14.95 -5.09 -4.59
CA VAL A 100 -15.25 -6.54 -4.49
C VAL A 100 -16.15 -6.82 -3.29
N SER A 101 -16.95 -7.86 -3.40
CA SER A 101 -17.88 -8.35 -2.39
C SER A 101 -17.54 -9.75 -1.90
N VAL A 102 -18.08 -10.13 -0.75
CA VAL A 102 -17.96 -11.50 -0.24
C VAL A 102 -18.58 -12.48 -1.24
N GLY A 103 -17.78 -13.44 -1.70
CA GLY A 103 -18.18 -14.42 -2.70
C GLY A 103 -17.61 -14.15 -4.10
N ASP A 104 -17.05 -12.97 -4.34
CA ASP A 104 -16.43 -12.65 -5.62
C ASP A 104 -15.13 -13.42 -5.82
N VAL A 105 -14.91 -13.90 -7.05
CA VAL A 105 -13.69 -14.57 -7.44
C VAL A 105 -12.64 -13.53 -7.81
N VAL A 106 -11.65 -13.33 -6.94
CA VAL A 106 -10.58 -12.34 -7.15
C VAL A 106 -9.34 -12.90 -7.86
N GLY A 107 -9.24 -14.23 -8.00
CA GLY A 107 -8.08 -14.88 -8.60
C GLY A 107 -8.15 -16.39 -8.58
N TYR A 108 -7.30 -17.01 -9.38
CA TYR A 108 -7.08 -18.45 -9.42
C TYR A 108 -5.64 -18.80 -9.05
N MET A 109 -5.46 -19.96 -8.42
CA MET A 109 -4.15 -20.52 -8.11
C MET A 109 -4.00 -21.87 -8.80
N TYR A 110 -2.94 -22.00 -9.58
CA TYR A 110 -2.61 -23.18 -10.38
C TYR A 110 -1.43 -23.94 -9.76
N ASP A 111 -1.51 -25.27 -9.74
CA ASP A 111 -0.39 -26.10 -9.27
C ASP A 111 0.79 -26.01 -10.25
N ALA A 112 1.98 -25.73 -9.72
CA ALA A 112 3.20 -25.58 -10.52
C ALA A 112 3.77 -26.94 -11.02
N CYS A 113 3.17 -28.07 -10.65
CA CYS A 113 3.63 -29.41 -11.00
C CYS A 113 2.55 -30.24 -11.70
N ILE A 114 2.54 -30.23 -13.03
CA ILE A 114 1.94 -31.31 -13.83
C ILE A 114 3.03 -31.92 -14.72
N TRP A 115 3.88 -32.75 -14.11
CA TRP A 115 4.59 -33.84 -14.78
C TRP A 115 4.63 -35.02 -13.82
N ARG A 116 3.53 -35.76 -13.75
CA ARG A 116 3.57 -37.17 -13.39
C ARG A 116 3.33 -37.95 -14.67
N SER A 117 4.41 -38.51 -15.21
CA SER A 117 4.34 -39.57 -16.22
C SER A 117 3.45 -40.70 -15.68
N SER A 118 2.44 -41.04 -16.47
CA SER A 118 1.70 -42.31 -16.42
C SER A 118 2.61 -43.52 -16.47
#